data_AF-A0A6G5A541-F1
#
_entry.id   AF-A0A6G5A541-F1
#
_cell.length_a   1.000
_cell.length_b   1.000
_cell.length_c   1.000
_cell.angle_alpha   90.00
_cell.angle_beta   90.00
_cell.angle_gamma   90.00
#
_symmetry.space_group_name_H-M   'P 1'
#
loop_
_entity.id
_entity.type
_entity.pdbx_description
1 polymer ?
#
loop_
_entity_poly.entity_id
_entity_poly.type
_entity_poly.pdbx_seq_one_letter_code
_entity_poly.pdbx_strand_id
1 'polypeptide(L)'
;MIQLVRLPASIMARLLLCLASLVIFAAVHTSTVGDSNRFLDIILEDKLPRQIRDLKNVYPFVKVPEFKFKIKSTGITNRELKVKVKYGALNGFDTGVRRIGECHPPVLIKGNVTVSCLLELKGINASLITEVKGETFARKEKLCPST
;
A
#
# COMPACT_ATOMS: atom_id res chain seq x y z
N MET A 1 -55.35 10.86 -31.57
CA MET A 1 -55.77 11.68 -30.42
C MET A 1 -55.21 11.00 -29.17
N ILE A 2 -54.03 11.42 -28.70
CA ILE A 2 -53.39 10.80 -27.52
C ILE A 2 -54.14 11.34 -26.29
N GLN A 3 -55.01 10.53 -25.71
CA GLN A 3 -55.66 10.81 -24.44
C GLN A 3 -54.58 10.85 -23.36
N LEU A 4 -54.25 12.07 -22.91
CA LEU A 4 -53.39 12.25 -21.74
C LEU A 4 -54.20 11.77 -20.53
N VAL A 5 -53.99 10.50 -20.13
CA VAL A 5 -54.64 9.93 -18.94
C VAL A 5 -54.16 10.75 -17.75
N ARG A 6 -55.02 11.66 -17.28
CA ARG A 6 -54.73 12.56 -16.17
C ARG A 6 -54.88 11.76 -14.89
N LEU A 7 -53.78 11.14 -14.47
CA LEU A 7 -53.71 10.44 -13.20
C LEU A 7 -54.10 11.40 -12.07
N PRO A 8 -54.92 10.96 -11.09
CA PRO A 8 -55.29 11.82 -9.97
C PRO A 8 -54.02 12.23 -9.21
N ALA A 9 -54.01 13.47 -8.72
CA ALA A 9 -52.83 14.08 -8.12
C ALA A 9 -52.21 13.23 -6.98
N SER A 10 -53.04 12.46 -6.27
CA SER A 10 -52.61 11.53 -5.23
C SER A 10 -51.81 10.33 -5.76
N ILE A 11 -52.15 9.80 -6.94
CA ILE A 11 -51.43 8.69 -7.58
C ILE A 11 -50.12 9.22 -8.17
N MET A 12 -50.14 10.39 -8.81
CA MET A 12 -48.92 11.04 -9.31
C MET A 12 -47.93 11.34 -8.18
N ALA A 13 -48.41 11.89 -7.06
CA ALA A 13 -47.56 12.19 -5.90
C ALA A 13 -46.92 10.93 -5.30
N ARG A 14 -47.68 9.83 -5.18
CA ARG A 14 -47.16 8.54 -4.68
C ARG A 14 -46.14 7.93 -5.65
N LEU A 15 -46.39 8.00 -6.96
CA LEU A 15 -45.45 7.50 -7.96
C LEU A 15 -44.13 8.29 -7.94
N LEU A 16 -44.21 9.62 -7.80
CA LEU A 16 -43.04 10.48 -7.69
C LEU A 16 -42.26 10.25 -6.38
N LEU A 17 -42.94 10.01 -5.26
CA LEU A 17 -42.30 9.63 -3.99
C LEU A 17 -41.62 8.25 -4.07
N CYS A 18 -42.23 7.28 -4.76
CA CYS A 18 -41.62 5.96 -5.01
C CYS A 18 -40.40 6.05 -5.93
N LEU A 19 -40.45 6.84 -6.99
CA LEU A 19 -39.30 7.04 -7.88
C LEU A 19 -38.18 7.82 -7.19
N ALA A 20 -38.51 8.84 -6.39
CA ALA A 20 -37.53 9.58 -5.60
C ALA A 20 -36.83 8.68 -4.58
N SER A 21 -37.57 7.79 -3.89
CA SER A 21 -36.97 6.83 -2.95
C SER A 21 -36.09 5.78 -3.64
N LEU A 22 -36.48 5.26 -4.81
CA LEU A 22 -35.65 4.35 -5.61
C LEU A 22 -34.35 5.01 -6.11
N VAL A 23 -34.42 6.27 -6.54
CA VAL A 23 -33.23 7.03 -6.97
C VAL A 23 -32.31 7.35 -5.79
N ILE A 24 -32.86 7.66 -4.61
CA ILE A 24 -32.09 7.86 -3.38
C ILE A 24 -31.43 6.54 -2.92
N PHE A 25 -32.13 5.40 -3.00
CA PHE A 25 -31.56 4.09 -2.67
C PHE A 25 -30.43 3.68 -3.64
N ALA A 26 -30.56 3.97 -4.93
CA ALA A 26 -29.52 3.68 -5.93
C ALA A 26 -28.30 4.61 -5.82
N ALA A 27 -28.49 5.86 -5.39
CA ALA A 27 -27.42 6.84 -5.25
C ALA A 27 -26.56 6.64 -3.98
N VAL A 28 -27.08 5.94 -2.97
CA VAL A 28 -26.42 5.77 -1.65
C VAL A 28 -25.60 4.48 -1.56
N HIS A 29 -25.85 3.47 -2.41
CA HIS A 29 -25.21 2.16 -2.29
C HIS A 29 -24.90 1.52 -3.65
N THR A 30 -23.70 1.71 -4.18
CA THR A 30 -22.81 0.62 -4.64
C THR A 30 -21.47 1.22 -5.07
N SER A 31 -20.72 1.74 -4.11
CA SER A 31 -19.27 1.72 -4.28
C SER A 31 -18.82 0.27 -4.07
N THR A 32 -18.33 -0.36 -5.13
CA THR A 32 -18.12 -1.81 -5.16
C THR A 32 -16.70 -2.17 -4.73
N VAL A 33 -16.50 -3.45 -4.40
CA VAL A 33 -15.15 -4.03 -4.28
C VAL A 33 -14.33 -3.74 -5.55
N GLY A 34 -14.97 -3.83 -6.72
CA GLY A 34 -14.35 -3.53 -8.01
C GLY A 34 -13.84 -2.09 -8.12
N ASP A 35 -14.59 -1.11 -7.59
CA ASP A 35 -14.17 0.30 -7.61
C ASP A 35 -12.94 0.52 -6.71
N SER A 36 -12.95 -0.08 -5.52
CA SER A 36 -11.82 -0.04 -4.60
C SER A 36 -10.57 -0.69 -5.18
N ASN A 37 -10.71 -1.87 -5.80
CA ASN A 37 -9.62 -2.55 -6.49
C ASN A 37 -9.06 -1.68 -7.60
N ARG A 38 -9.91 -1.21 -8.50
CA ARG A 38 -9.51 -0.39 -9.65
C ARG A 38 -8.80 0.89 -9.19
N PHE A 39 -9.29 1.53 -8.15
CA PHE A 39 -8.66 2.69 -7.56
C PHE A 39 -7.25 2.36 -7.05
N LEU A 40 -7.09 1.30 -6.27
CA LEU A 40 -5.77 0.88 -5.78
C LEU A 40 -4.83 0.47 -6.91
N ASP A 41 -5.32 -0.27 -7.90
CA ASP A 41 -4.49 -0.74 -9.01
C ASP A 41 -3.96 0.45 -9.83
N ILE A 42 -4.78 1.47 -10.09
CA ILE A 42 -4.31 2.72 -10.73
C ILE A 42 -3.26 3.43 -9.87
N ILE A 43 -3.46 3.48 -8.55
CA ILE A 43 -2.47 4.10 -7.65
C ILE A 43 -1.15 3.32 -7.70
N LEU A 44 -1.18 2.01 -7.55
CA LEU A 44 0.01 1.16 -7.39
C LEU A 44 0.74 0.89 -8.70
N GLU A 45 0.04 0.75 -9.82
CA GLU A 45 0.65 0.39 -11.11
C GLU A 45 1.00 1.60 -11.97
N ASP A 46 0.36 2.75 -11.74
CA ASP A 46 0.48 3.92 -12.62
C ASP A 46 0.93 5.18 -11.87
N LYS A 47 0.28 5.57 -10.75
CA LYS A 47 0.61 6.84 -10.07
C LYS A 47 1.87 6.74 -9.23
N LEU A 48 1.94 5.75 -8.35
CA LEU A 48 3.05 5.54 -7.41
C LEU A 48 4.38 5.28 -8.14
N PRO A 49 4.47 4.41 -9.17
CA PRO A 49 5.74 4.15 -9.85
C PRO A 49 6.29 5.39 -10.54
N ARG A 50 5.41 6.19 -11.17
CA ARG A 50 5.79 7.47 -11.79
C ARG A 50 6.33 8.44 -10.75
N GLN A 51 5.60 8.64 -9.65
CA GLN A 51 6.04 9.52 -8.56
C GLN A 51 7.39 9.09 -7.98
N ILE A 52 7.60 7.79 -7.76
CA ILE A 52 8.87 7.28 -7.23
C ILE A 52 10.02 7.51 -8.20
N ARG A 53 9.80 7.28 -9.51
CA ARG A 53 10.82 7.48 -10.55
C ARG A 53 11.22 8.94 -10.70
N ASP A 54 10.31 9.87 -10.42
CA ASP A 54 10.59 11.31 -10.44
C ASP A 54 11.43 11.76 -9.21
N LEU A 55 11.44 10.98 -8.13
CA LEU A 55 12.19 11.27 -6.91
C LEU A 55 13.64 10.79 -7.03
N LYS A 56 14.55 11.70 -7.40
CA LYS A 56 16.00 11.43 -7.55
C LYS A 56 16.69 10.82 -6.32
N ASN A 57 16.14 11.00 -5.12
CA ASN A 57 16.69 10.47 -3.87
C ASN A 57 16.14 9.07 -3.51
N VAL A 58 15.17 8.58 -4.28
CA VAL A 58 14.45 7.32 -4.02
C VAL A 58 14.62 6.34 -5.17
N TYR A 59 14.63 6.81 -6.42
CA TYR A 59 14.86 5.99 -7.61
C TYR A 59 16.26 6.23 -8.19
N PRO A 60 16.99 5.18 -8.61
CA PRO A 60 16.61 3.76 -8.59
C PRO A 60 16.76 3.09 -7.22
N PHE A 61 17.38 3.77 -6.25
CA PHE A 61 17.51 3.28 -4.88
C PHE A 61 17.59 4.42 -3.86
N VAL A 62 17.09 4.15 -2.66
CA VAL A 62 17.26 5.00 -1.47
C VAL A 62 18.56 4.61 -0.79
N LYS A 63 19.44 5.60 -0.57
CA LYS A 63 20.66 5.39 0.21
C LYS A 63 20.33 5.30 1.69
N VAL A 64 20.82 4.25 2.35
CA VAL A 64 20.79 4.12 3.80
C VAL A 64 22.10 4.71 4.36
N PRO A 65 22.05 5.69 5.27
CA PRO A 65 23.24 6.30 5.83
C PRO A 65 24.05 5.31 6.67
N GLU A 66 25.32 5.61 6.93
CA GLU A 66 26.15 4.80 7.83
C GLU A 66 25.51 4.75 9.23
N PHE A 67 25.37 3.56 9.80
CA PHE A 67 24.94 3.38 11.18
C PHE A 67 25.65 2.21 11.85
N LYS A 68 25.64 2.23 13.19
CA LYS A 68 26.28 1.22 14.02
C LYS A 68 25.28 0.68 15.02
N PHE A 69 25.26 -0.62 15.19
CA PHE A 69 24.47 -1.26 16.23
C PHE A 69 25.28 -2.40 16.85
N LYS A 70 24.86 -2.79 18.05
CA LYS A 70 25.49 -3.87 18.80
C LYS A 70 24.45 -4.93 19.11
N ILE A 71 24.81 -6.18 18.86
CA ILE A 71 24.03 -7.32 19.32
C ILE A 71 24.68 -7.78 20.62
N LYS A 72 23.93 -7.64 21.72
CA LYS A 72 24.39 -8.03 23.05
C LYS A 72 24.66 -9.54 23.06
N SER A 73 25.69 -9.93 23.81
CA SER A 73 25.93 -11.34 24.05
C SER A 73 24.75 -11.97 24.79
N THR A 74 24.37 -13.19 24.37
CA THR A 74 23.34 -14.00 25.01
C THR A 74 23.90 -15.01 26.02
N GLY A 75 25.22 -15.05 26.24
CA GLY A 75 25.82 -16.02 27.16
C GLY A 75 27.33 -15.83 27.39
N ILE A 76 27.88 -16.56 28.35
CA ILE A 76 29.27 -16.43 28.82
C ILE A 76 30.30 -16.68 27.69
N THR A 77 29.95 -17.54 26.72
CA THR A 77 30.83 -17.97 25.64
C THR A 77 30.71 -17.14 24.34
N ASN A 78 29.76 -16.20 24.25
CA ASN A 78 29.58 -15.36 23.07
C ASN A 78 30.05 -13.93 23.35
N ARG A 79 30.75 -13.29 22.41
CA ARG A 79 31.18 -11.89 22.52
C ARG A 79 30.12 -10.95 21.94
N GLU A 80 30.09 -9.72 22.42
CA GLU A 80 29.24 -8.67 21.84
C GLU A 80 29.62 -8.46 20.36
N LEU A 81 28.64 -8.60 19.47
CA LEU A 81 28.84 -8.38 18.04
C LEU A 81 28.62 -6.90 17.72
N LYS A 82 29.65 -6.24 17.20
CA LYS A 82 29.57 -4.84 16.77
C LYS A 82 29.48 -4.82 15.26
N VAL A 83 28.36 -4.32 14.75
CA VAL A 83 28.10 -4.21 13.31
C VAL A 83 28.15 -2.74 12.92
N LYS A 84 28.99 -2.43 11.94
CA LYS A 84 29.05 -1.12 11.29
C LYS A 84 28.54 -1.27 9.86
N VAL A 85 27.37 -0.71 9.56
CA VAL A 85 26.87 -0.64 8.19
C VAL A 85 27.50 0.56 7.51
N LYS A 86 28.41 0.33 6.55
CA LYS A 86 29.14 1.40 5.83
C LYS A 86 28.33 2.01 4.71
N TYR A 87 27.53 1.18 4.05
CA TYR A 87 26.69 1.58 2.94
C TYR A 87 25.45 0.70 2.92
N GLY A 88 24.31 1.28 2.60
CA GLY A 88 23.12 0.52 2.28
C GLY A 88 22.33 1.15 1.14
N ALA A 89 21.60 0.31 0.42
CA ALA A 89 20.69 0.71 -0.63
C ALA A 89 19.40 -0.09 -0.52
N LEU A 90 18.26 0.60 -0.59
CA LEU A 90 16.93 0.00 -0.72
C LEU A 90 16.41 0.30 -2.13
N ASN A 91 15.90 -0.69 -2.84
CA ASN A 91 15.36 -0.51 -4.19
C ASN A 91 14.05 -1.26 -4.40
N GLY A 92 13.42 -1.04 -5.55
CA GLY A 92 12.20 -1.73 -5.96
C GLY A 92 10.90 -1.07 -5.50
N PHE A 93 10.93 0.10 -4.86
CA PHE A 93 9.71 0.77 -4.40
C PHE A 93 8.71 1.11 -5.52
N ASP A 94 9.18 1.28 -6.75
CA ASP A 94 8.35 1.57 -7.92
C ASP A 94 7.62 0.34 -8.49
N THR A 95 8.02 -0.86 -8.09
CA THR A 95 7.49 -2.12 -8.67
C THR A 95 7.11 -3.17 -7.63
N GLY A 96 7.61 -3.04 -6.42
CA GLY A 96 7.52 -4.05 -5.38
C GLY A 96 6.27 -3.96 -4.51
N VAL A 97 5.37 -3.02 -4.76
CA VAL A 97 4.12 -2.87 -3.99
C VAL A 97 2.94 -3.30 -4.85
N ARG A 98 2.19 -4.31 -4.39
CA ARG A 98 1.02 -4.83 -5.11
C ARG A 98 -0.12 -5.10 -4.15
N ARG A 99 -1.36 -5.12 -4.65
CA ARG A 99 -2.53 -5.52 -3.87
C ARG A 99 -2.57 -7.04 -3.69
N ILE A 100 -2.94 -7.50 -2.49
CA ILE A 100 -3.22 -8.91 -2.21
C ILE A 100 -4.73 -9.10 -2.14
N GLY A 101 -5.26 -9.91 -3.07
CA GLY A 101 -6.69 -10.24 -3.10
C GLY A 101 -7.57 -9.00 -3.19
N GLU A 102 -8.84 -9.15 -2.86
CA GLU A 102 -9.85 -8.10 -3.00
C GLU A 102 -9.75 -7.05 -1.89
N CYS A 103 -9.95 -5.78 -2.26
CA CYS A 103 -10.19 -4.70 -1.32
C CYS A 103 -11.57 -4.84 -0.66
N HIS A 104 -11.77 -4.16 0.46
CA HIS A 104 -13.10 -3.98 1.03
C HIS A 104 -13.89 -2.95 0.21
N PRO A 105 -15.24 -3.06 0.16
CA PRO A 105 -16.08 -1.99 -0.35
C PRO A 105 -15.73 -0.68 0.38
N PRO A 106 -15.68 0.46 -0.31
CA PRO A 106 -15.24 1.67 0.32
C PRO A 106 -16.34 2.20 1.23
N VAL A 107 -15.92 2.69 2.39
CA VAL A 107 -16.80 3.10 3.49
C VAL A 107 -16.61 4.57 3.80
N LEU A 108 -17.67 5.23 4.25
CA LEU A 108 -17.60 6.61 4.73
C LEU A 108 -17.18 6.62 6.20
N ILE A 109 -15.97 7.10 6.49
CA ILE A 109 -15.46 7.27 7.85
C ILE A 109 -15.26 8.76 8.10
N LYS A 110 -16.02 9.32 9.04
CA LYS A 110 -15.96 10.76 9.39
C LYS A 110 -16.08 11.70 8.19
N GLY A 111 -16.95 11.34 7.22
CA GLY A 111 -17.16 12.12 5.99
C GLY A 111 -16.16 11.86 4.86
N ASN A 112 -15.13 11.03 5.08
CA ASN A 112 -14.16 10.67 4.06
C ASN A 112 -14.42 9.27 3.49
N VAL A 113 -14.35 9.15 2.17
CA VAL A 113 -14.35 7.84 1.49
C VAL A 113 -13.04 7.15 1.82
N THR A 114 -13.12 6.01 2.50
CA THR A 114 -11.98 5.21 2.92
C THR A 114 -11.98 3.88 2.18
N VAL A 115 -10.84 3.55 1.59
CA VAL A 115 -10.59 2.27 0.93
C VAL A 115 -9.63 1.45 1.80
N SER A 116 -9.91 0.17 2.01
CA SER A 116 -9.10 -0.72 2.85
C SER A 116 -8.71 -1.98 2.08
N CYS A 117 -7.41 -2.18 1.87
CA CYS A 117 -6.86 -3.30 1.11
C CYS A 117 -5.61 -3.84 1.80
N LEU A 118 -5.32 -5.12 1.58
CA LEU A 118 -4.05 -5.71 1.96
C LEU A 118 -3.05 -5.51 0.83
N LEU A 119 -1.82 -5.13 1.17
CA LEU A 119 -0.74 -4.91 0.22
C LEU A 119 0.42 -5.88 0.47
N GLU A 120 0.99 -6.40 -0.61
CA GLU A 120 2.24 -7.14 -0.61
C GLU A 120 3.38 -6.18 -0.96
N LEU A 121 4.50 -6.30 -0.24
CA LEU A 121 5.73 -5.59 -0.54
C LEU A 121 6.77 -6.58 -1.09
N LYS A 122 6.42 -7.25 -2.20
CA LYS A 122 7.26 -8.27 -2.84
C LYS A 122 8.09 -7.64 -3.97
N GLY A 123 9.41 -7.61 -3.80
CA GLY A 123 10.35 -7.01 -4.75
C GLY A 123 11.08 -5.78 -4.20
N ILE A 124 10.83 -5.41 -2.94
CA ILE A 124 11.67 -4.44 -2.23
C ILE A 124 12.94 -5.15 -1.76
N ASN A 125 14.10 -4.75 -2.28
CA ASN A 125 15.37 -5.36 -1.90
C ASN A 125 16.21 -4.41 -1.04
N ALA A 126 17.00 -5.01 -0.15
CA ALA A 126 17.96 -4.31 0.68
C ALA A 126 19.36 -4.89 0.47
N SER A 127 20.31 -4.03 0.11
CA SER A 127 21.73 -4.36 -0.02
C SER A 127 22.52 -3.59 1.02
N LEU A 128 23.23 -4.29 1.90
CA LEU A 128 24.02 -3.70 2.98
C LEU A 128 25.48 -4.16 2.91
N ILE A 129 26.41 -3.21 3.00
CA ILE A 129 27.84 -3.47 3.19
C ILE A 129 28.16 -3.23 4.66
N THR A 130 28.58 -4.27 5.35
CA THR A 130 28.81 -4.23 6.80
C THR A 130 30.22 -4.65 7.18
N GLU A 131 30.76 -4.02 8.21
CA GLU A 131 31.96 -4.45 8.91
C GLU A 131 31.55 -5.00 10.27
N VAL A 132 31.88 -6.26 10.50
CA VAL A 132 31.51 -7.00 11.70
C VAL A 132 32.75 -7.25 12.55
N LYS A 133 32.68 -6.93 13.85
CA LYS A 133 33.72 -7.25 14.84
C LYS A 133 33.10 -8.11 15.93
N GLY A 134 33.68 -9.28 16.19
CA GLY A 134 33.24 -10.18 17.26
C GLY A 134 33.13 -11.66 16.88
N GLU A 135 33.19 -12.05 15.60
CA GLU A 135 33.24 -13.45 15.19
C GLU A 135 34.62 -14.07 15.47
N THR A 136 34.65 -15.29 16.00
CA THR A 136 35.85 -16.11 16.20
C THR A 136 36.43 -16.52 14.84
N PHE A 137 37.70 -16.17 14.58
CA PHE A 137 38.62 -16.76 13.58
C PHE A 137 38.07 -17.16 12.20
N ALA A 138 37.39 -16.26 11.49
CA ALA A 138 37.42 -16.24 10.02
C ALA A 138 36.89 -14.89 9.54
N ARG A 139 37.77 -14.03 9.00
CA ARG A 139 37.35 -12.85 8.24
C ARG A 139 36.53 -13.35 7.05
N LYS A 140 35.20 -13.29 7.15
CA LYS A 140 34.31 -13.38 5.99
C LYS A 140 33.57 -12.06 5.86
N GLU A 141 33.91 -11.31 4.83
CA GLU A 141 32.99 -10.34 4.24
C GLU A 141 31.74 -11.14 3.85
N LYS A 142 30.67 -11.02 4.65
CA LYS A 142 29.38 -11.62 4.32
C LYS A 142 28.51 -10.51 3.75
N LEU A 143 28.19 -10.64 2.47
CA LEU A 143 27.03 -9.97 1.88
C LEU A 143 25.80 -10.53 2.59
N CYS A 144 25.06 -9.70 3.33
CA CYS A 144 23.77 -10.12 3.87
C CYS A 144 22.81 -10.24 2.68
N PRO A 145 22.35 -11.46 2.32
CA PRO A 145 21.35 -11.60 1.27
C PRO A 145 20.00 -11.11 1.82
N SER A 146 19.26 -10.36 1.01
CA SER A 146 17.83 -10.13 1.24
C SER A 146 17.08 -11.39 0.76
N THR A 147 16.30 -12.00 1.66
CA THR A 147 15.39 -13.11 1.38
C THR A 147 14.14 -12.63 0.65
#